data_AF-A0A3N2KEW6-F1
#
_entry.id   AF-A0A3N2KEW6-F1
#
_cell.length_a   1.000
_cell.length_b   1.000
_cell.length_c   1.000
_cell.angle_alpha   90.00
_cell.angle_beta   90.00
_cell.angle_gamma   90.00
#
_symmetry.space_group_name_H-M   'P 1'
#
loop_
_entity.id
_entity.type
_entity.pdbx_description
1 polymer ?
#
loop_
_entity_poly.entity_id
_entity_poly.type
_entity_poly.pdbx_seq_one_letter_code
_entity_poly.pdbx_strand_id
1 'polypeptide(L)'
;MEYYNRIVCVTYEDLTSGRDAVMKRNTLKSLLRRNPRWRLSEGHNGQKVLIDYYSLPLRYRQLFEAKHGDPKELLEKEAVRATLVFDSEARAFFTGYRYDKGTETNTGLPVELVEEYTINASVLNILLERYSDCRALRRACGGTVRGVWDVVAETSEELRDRYGHTLPTNVARLRERINRYKKDGYMSLISGKVGNRSAAVIDGDAARCIIALK
;
A
#
# COMPACT_ATOMS: atom_id res chain seq x y z
N MET A 1 -8.95 0.16 16.06
CA MET A 1 -9.99 0.90 15.33
C MET A 1 -10.16 0.22 13.98
N GLU A 2 -11.23 0.52 13.24
CA GLU A 2 -11.44 -0.03 11.90
C GLU A 2 -11.95 1.08 10.98
N TYR A 3 -11.51 1.09 9.72
CA TYR A 3 -11.99 2.02 8.71
C TYR A 3 -13.11 1.35 7.92
N TYR A 4 -14.35 1.51 8.36
CA TYR A 4 -15.51 0.91 7.71
C TYR A 4 -16.33 1.99 7.02
N ASN A 5 -16.53 1.85 5.71
CA ASN A 5 -17.33 2.76 4.87
C ASN A 5 -16.90 4.25 4.92
N ARG A 6 -15.57 4.53 4.97
CA ARG A 6 -14.97 5.87 5.11
C ARG A 6 -15.27 6.59 6.42
N ILE A 7 -15.69 5.86 7.45
CA ILE A 7 -15.96 6.39 8.78
C ILE A 7 -15.00 5.72 9.77
N VAL A 8 -14.45 6.51 10.68
CA VAL A 8 -13.58 6.02 11.75
C VAL A 8 -14.41 5.26 12.75
N CYS A 9 -14.21 3.95 12.84
CA CYS A 9 -14.98 3.08 13.71
C CYS A 9 -14.16 2.63 14.91
N VAL A 10 -14.77 2.66 16.09
CA VAL A 10 -14.27 2.03 17.31
C VAL A 10 -15.06 0.76 17.58
N THR A 11 -14.36 -0.26 18.12
CA THR A 11 -15.04 -1.49 18.48
C THR A 11 -15.70 -1.35 19.85
N TYR A 12 -16.75 -2.14 20.09
CA TYR A 12 -17.41 -2.22 21.39
C TYR A 12 -16.42 -2.57 22.53
N GLU A 13 -15.42 -3.40 22.23
CA GLU A 13 -14.38 -3.79 23.19
C GLU A 13 -13.44 -2.63 23.49
N ASP A 14 -12.99 -1.87 22.49
CA ASP A 14 -12.09 -0.72 22.72
C ASP A 14 -12.69 0.31 23.70
N LEU A 15 -14.02 0.50 23.64
CA LEU A 15 -14.73 1.43 24.51
C LEU A 15 -15.01 0.89 25.91
N THR A 16 -15.16 -0.44 26.07
CA THR A 16 -15.73 -1.03 27.29
C THR A 16 -14.82 -2.03 28.00
N SER A 17 -13.67 -2.37 27.42
CA SER A 17 -12.71 -3.33 27.97
C SER A 17 -11.66 -2.67 28.86
N GLY A 18 -11.37 -3.33 29.99
CA GLY A 18 -10.34 -2.94 30.95
C GLY A 18 -10.88 -2.31 32.25
N ARG A 19 -9.95 -2.09 33.20
CA ARG A 19 -10.22 -1.45 34.50
C ARG A 19 -10.51 0.05 34.35
N ASP A 20 -9.84 0.68 33.38
CA ASP A 20 -10.05 2.07 32.94
C ASP A 20 -10.79 2.10 31.59
N ALA A 21 -12.03 1.61 31.59
CA ALA A 21 -12.87 1.64 30.39
C ALA A 21 -13.32 3.08 30.08
N VAL A 22 -13.30 3.45 28.79
CA VAL A 22 -13.79 4.77 28.31
C VAL A 22 -15.25 4.98 28.73
N MET A 23 -16.04 3.91 28.70
CA MET A 23 -17.37 3.89 29.28
C MET A 23 -17.80 2.49 29.75
N LYS A 24 -18.78 2.44 30.66
CA LYS A 24 -19.37 1.18 31.10
C LYS A 24 -20.22 0.56 29.98
N ARG A 25 -20.22 -0.77 29.89
CA ARG A 25 -21.04 -1.55 28.92
C ARG A 25 -22.52 -1.15 28.92
N ASN A 26 -23.11 -0.98 30.10
CA ASN A 26 -24.53 -0.61 30.22
C ASN A 26 -24.80 0.81 29.70
N THR A 27 -23.85 1.73 29.89
CA THR A 27 -23.92 3.09 29.34
C THR A 27 -23.88 3.07 27.82
N LEU A 28 -22.95 2.31 27.24
CA LEU A 28 -22.86 2.16 25.79
C LEU A 28 -24.12 1.53 25.18
N LYS A 29 -24.65 0.46 25.81
CA LYS A 29 -25.92 -0.15 25.39
C LYS A 29 -27.08 0.84 25.42
N SER A 30 -27.20 1.65 26.47
CA SER A 30 -28.26 2.67 26.57
C SER A 30 -28.09 3.76 25.51
N LEU A 31 -26.86 4.18 25.20
CA LEU A 31 -26.59 5.18 24.16
C LEU A 31 -26.95 4.65 22.77
N LEU A 32 -26.54 3.42 22.44
CA LEU A 32 -26.86 2.78 21.17
C LEU A 32 -28.36 2.50 21.00
N ARG A 33 -29.09 2.21 22.10
CA ARG A 33 -30.55 2.06 22.05
C ARG A 33 -31.25 3.38 21.73
N ARG A 34 -30.74 4.50 22.23
CA ARG A 34 -31.29 5.85 21.97
C ARG A 34 -30.87 6.38 20.60
N ASN A 35 -29.68 6.00 20.12
CA ASN A 35 -29.10 6.44 18.87
C ASN A 35 -28.68 5.24 18.00
N PRO A 36 -29.64 4.52 17.38
CA PRO A 36 -29.35 3.32 16.61
C PRO A 36 -28.42 3.57 15.42
N ARG A 37 -28.43 4.79 14.87
CA ARG A 37 -27.58 5.21 13.72
C ARG A 37 -26.08 5.24 14.02
N TRP A 38 -25.68 5.24 15.30
CA TRP A 38 -24.26 5.23 15.68
C TRP A 38 -23.63 3.84 15.50
N ARG A 39 -24.46 2.80 15.40
CA ARG A 39 -24.02 1.45 15.11
C ARG A 39 -23.91 1.29 13.60
N LEU A 40 -22.69 1.02 13.13
CA LEU A 40 -22.40 0.84 11.72
C LEU A 40 -22.42 -0.63 11.28
N SER A 41 -22.28 -1.56 12.24
CA SER A 41 -22.40 -3.00 12.00
C SER A 41 -23.23 -3.68 13.09
N GLU A 42 -24.13 -4.57 12.68
CA GLU A 42 -24.83 -5.48 13.59
C GLU A 42 -23.96 -6.73 13.77
N GLY A 43 -23.23 -6.80 14.88
CA GLY A 43 -22.35 -7.93 15.17
C GLY A 43 -23.13 -9.24 15.28
N HIS A 44 -23.01 -10.09 14.26
CA HIS A 44 -23.53 -11.47 14.23
C HIS A 44 -22.36 -12.46 14.08
N ASN A 45 -22.46 -13.64 14.69
CA ASN A 45 -21.49 -14.75 14.57
C ASN A 45 -20.01 -14.35 14.69
N GLY A 46 -19.61 -13.80 15.85
CA GLY A 46 -18.20 -13.47 16.12
C GLY A 46 -17.68 -12.19 15.45
N GLN A 47 -18.52 -11.46 14.70
CA GLN A 47 -18.17 -10.14 14.18
C GLN A 47 -18.22 -9.06 15.27
N LYS A 48 -17.21 -8.19 15.27
CA LYS A 48 -17.11 -7.06 16.19
C LYS A 48 -18.16 -6.00 15.84
N VAL A 49 -18.82 -5.46 16.85
CA VAL A 49 -19.77 -4.35 16.69
C VAL A 49 -18.97 -3.07 16.47
N LEU A 50 -19.18 -2.43 15.32
CA LEU A 50 -18.54 -1.18 14.93
C LEU A 50 -19.43 0.01 15.26
N ILE A 51 -18.82 1.02 15.88
CA ILE A 51 -19.49 2.24 16.35
C ILE A 51 -18.75 3.44 15.74
N ASP A 52 -19.50 4.39 15.19
CA ASP A 52 -18.93 5.64 14.66
C ASP A 52 -18.29 6.45 15.81
N TYR A 53 -16.98 6.69 15.69
CA TYR A 53 -16.22 7.46 16.66
C TYR A 53 -16.69 8.93 16.75
N TYR A 54 -16.96 9.59 15.60
CA TYR A 54 -17.31 11.01 15.58
C TYR A 54 -18.70 11.29 16.14
N SER A 55 -19.60 10.30 16.02
CA SER A 55 -20.93 10.34 16.63
C SER A 55 -20.90 10.24 18.17
N LEU A 56 -19.77 9.85 18.77
CA LEU A 56 -19.66 9.77 20.23
C LEU A 56 -19.62 11.17 20.87
N PRO A 57 -20.26 11.35 22.04
CA PRO A 57 -20.14 12.58 22.81
C PRO A 57 -18.69 12.94 23.11
N LEU A 58 -18.36 14.25 23.04
CA LEU A 58 -17.00 14.77 23.16
C LEU A 58 -16.25 14.25 24.39
N ARG A 59 -16.93 14.15 25.54
CA ARG A 59 -16.39 13.60 26.78
C ARG A 59 -15.77 12.20 26.59
N TYR A 60 -16.41 11.33 25.80
CA TYR A 60 -15.91 9.97 25.57
C TYR A 60 -14.81 9.93 24.50
N ARG A 61 -14.84 10.85 23.53
CA ARG A 61 -13.76 10.99 22.54
C ARG A 61 -12.45 11.41 23.20
N GLN A 62 -12.50 12.38 24.12
CA GLN A 62 -11.34 12.82 24.90
C GLN A 62 -10.77 11.72 25.80
N LEU A 63 -11.65 10.95 26.46
CA LEU A 63 -11.22 9.80 27.27
C LEU A 63 -10.60 8.69 26.42
N PHE A 64 -11.11 8.50 25.20
CA PHE A 64 -10.55 7.56 24.24
C PHE A 64 -9.17 8.03 23.74
N GLU A 65 -9.03 9.30 23.36
CA GLU A 65 -7.76 9.94 22.97
C GLU A 65 -6.71 9.86 24.07
N ALA A 66 -7.08 10.12 25.33
CA ALA A 66 -6.17 10.04 26.46
C ALA A 66 -5.63 8.61 26.72
N LYS A 67 -6.40 7.59 26.34
CA LYS A 67 -6.05 6.18 26.57
C LYS A 67 -5.34 5.53 25.38
N HIS A 68 -5.79 5.84 24.16
CA HIS A 68 -5.36 5.17 22.94
C HIS A 68 -4.49 6.07 22.04
N GLY A 69 -4.43 7.38 22.28
CA GLY A 69 -3.75 8.36 21.42
C GLY A 69 -4.70 8.99 20.40
N ASP A 70 -4.17 9.88 19.56
CA ASP A 70 -4.94 10.56 18.52
C ASP A 70 -5.49 9.53 17.51
N PRO A 71 -6.82 9.48 17.26
CA PRO A 71 -7.43 8.60 16.29
C PRO A 71 -6.81 8.66 14.90
N LYS A 72 -6.30 9.83 14.50
CA LYS A 72 -5.66 10.03 13.21
C LYS A 72 -4.32 9.29 13.11
N GLU A 73 -3.49 9.36 14.14
CA GLU A 73 -2.24 8.60 14.22
C GLU A 73 -2.48 7.09 14.35
N LEU A 74 -3.58 6.68 15.00
CA LEU A 74 -3.91 5.27 15.12
C LEU A 74 -4.39 4.67 13.80
N LEU A 75 -5.14 5.44 13.00
CA LEU A 75 -5.52 5.08 11.63
C LEU A 75 -4.30 4.98 10.72
N GLU A 76 -3.36 5.92 10.82
CA GLU A 76 -2.07 5.81 10.15
C GLU A 76 -1.33 4.54 10.62
N LYS A 77 -1.35 4.22 11.91
CA LYS A 77 -0.75 2.99 12.46
C LYS A 77 -1.45 1.69 12.06
N GLU A 78 -2.77 1.69 11.83
CA GLU A 78 -3.53 0.52 11.36
C GLU A 78 -3.43 0.36 9.84
N ALA A 79 -3.37 1.45 9.07
CA ALA A 79 -2.87 1.45 7.69
C ALA A 79 -1.38 1.03 7.63
N VAL A 80 -0.63 1.26 8.72
CA VAL A 80 0.72 0.71 8.88
C VAL A 80 0.71 -0.81 9.09
N ARG A 81 -0.32 -1.33 9.74
CA ARG A 81 -0.52 -2.76 10.01
C ARG A 81 -1.06 -3.56 8.82
N ALA A 82 -1.62 -2.89 7.81
CA ALA A 82 -1.61 -3.36 6.42
C ALA A 82 -0.15 -3.34 5.91
N THR A 83 0.64 -4.22 6.51
CA THR A 83 2.03 -4.48 6.17
C THR A 83 2.05 -4.81 4.69
N LEU A 84 2.88 -4.12 3.90
CA LEU A 84 3.20 -4.56 2.55
C LEU A 84 3.54 -6.05 2.66
N VAL A 85 2.65 -6.93 2.19
CA VAL A 85 2.98 -8.35 2.09
C VAL A 85 4.02 -8.39 0.99
N PHE A 86 5.29 -8.39 1.38
CA PHE A 86 6.38 -8.52 0.44
C PHE A 86 6.10 -9.76 -0.38
N ASP A 87 5.99 -9.55 -1.69
CA ASP A 87 5.65 -10.59 -2.63
C ASP A 87 6.77 -11.64 -2.62
N SER A 88 6.54 -12.72 -1.89
CA SER A 88 7.49 -13.82 -1.75
C SER A 88 7.75 -14.51 -3.09
N GLU A 89 6.76 -14.51 -3.99
CA GLU A 89 6.92 -15.06 -5.33
C GLU A 89 7.81 -14.15 -6.18
N ALA A 90 7.61 -12.83 -6.10
CA ALA A 90 8.50 -11.86 -6.74
C ALA A 90 9.94 -11.98 -6.22
N ARG A 91 10.13 -12.13 -4.90
CA ARG A 91 11.46 -12.34 -4.30
C ARG A 91 12.12 -13.61 -4.83
N ALA A 92 11.39 -14.71 -4.87
CA ALA A 92 11.89 -15.99 -5.40
C ALA A 92 12.24 -15.87 -6.89
N PHE A 93 11.41 -15.19 -7.68
CA PHE A 93 11.61 -14.95 -9.09
C PHE A 93 12.90 -14.15 -9.37
N PHE A 94 13.08 -13.00 -8.70
CA PHE A 94 14.26 -12.16 -8.92
C PHE A 94 15.54 -12.79 -8.37
N THR A 95 15.46 -13.55 -7.26
CA THR A 95 16.62 -14.29 -6.74
C THR A 95 17.05 -15.43 -7.69
N GLY A 96 16.07 -16.08 -8.32
CA GLY A 96 16.29 -17.15 -9.31
C GLY A 96 16.65 -16.64 -10.70
N TYR A 97 16.48 -15.35 -10.99
CA TYR A 97 16.75 -14.80 -12.32
C TYR A 97 18.24 -14.86 -12.66
N ARG A 98 18.53 -15.26 -13.90
CA ARG A 98 19.88 -15.41 -14.44
C ARG A 98 19.97 -14.74 -15.79
N TYR A 99 21.08 -14.05 -16.03
CA TYR A 99 21.36 -13.35 -17.27
C TYR A 99 22.85 -13.40 -17.63
N ASP A 100 23.16 -13.15 -18.90
CA ASP A 100 24.54 -13.13 -19.38
C ASP A 100 25.09 -11.71 -19.34
N LYS A 101 26.24 -11.49 -18.70
CA LYS A 101 26.90 -10.20 -18.57
C LYS A 101 28.30 -10.25 -19.17
N GLY A 102 28.44 -9.82 -20.42
CA GLY A 102 29.73 -9.85 -21.12
C GLY A 102 30.25 -11.28 -21.29
N THR A 103 31.36 -11.61 -20.62
CA THR A 103 31.97 -12.95 -20.59
C THR A 103 31.41 -13.86 -19.49
N GLU A 104 30.74 -13.31 -18.48
CA GLU A 104 30.11 -14.09 -17.42
C GLU A 104 28.73 -14.57 -17.86
N THR A 105 28.59 -15.87 -18.05
CA THR A 105 27.30 -16.52 -18.30
C THR A 105 26.63 -16.87 -16.99
N ASN A 106 25.29 -16.87 -16.95
CA ASN A 106 24.51 -17.29 -15.78
C ASN A 106 24.72 -16.41 -14.52
N THR A 107 24.89 -15.10 -14.68
CA THR A 107 25.02 -14.13 -13.58
C THR A 107 23.66 -13.89 -12.92
N GLY A 108 23.61 -13.91 -11.58
CA GLY A 108 22.42 -13.56 -10.80
C GLY A 108 22.24 -12.05 -10.64
N LEU A 109 21.01 -11.62 -10.32
CA LEU A 109 20.78 -10.22 -9.93
C LEU A 109 21.50 -9.90 -8.60
N PRO A 110 22.15 -8.72 -8.48
CA PRO A 110 22.62 -8.19 -7.21
C PRO A 110 21.49 -8.13 -6.18
N VAL A 111 21.80 -8.39 -4.91
CA VAL A 111 20.81 -8.43 -3.81
C VAL A 111 20.00 -7.13 -3.73
N GLU A 112 20.66 -5.98 -3.89
CA GLU A 112 20.03 -4.65 -3.91
C GLU A 112 18.95 -4.54 -5.01
N LEU A 113 19.23 -5.02 -6.22
CA LEU A 113 18.28 -5.02 -7.33
C LEU A 113 17.12 -6.00 -7.09
N VAL A 114 17.40 -7.16 -6.47
CA VAL A 114 16.35 -8.10 -6.08
C VAL A 114 15.42 -7.44 -5.06
N GLU A 115 15.95 -6.69 -4.08
CA GLU A 115 15.14 -5.99 -3.08
C GLU A 115 14.29 -4.90 -3.72
N GLU A 116 14.91 -4.04 -4.54
CA GLU A 116 14.21 -2.97 -5.26
C GLU A 116 13.06 -3.51 -6.13
N TYR A 117 13.32 -4.56 -6.92
CA TYR A 117 12.31 -5.15 -7.78
C TYR A 117 11.21 -5.86 -6.99
N THR A 118 11.53 -6.47 -5.85
CA THR A 118 10.53 -7.08 -4.96
C THR A 118 9.60 -6.02 -4.36
N ILE A 119 10.16 -4.91 -3.89
CA ILE A 119 9.38 -3.77 -3.36
C ILE A 119 8.49 -3.21 -4.47
N ASN A 120 9.05 -2.95 -5.65
CA ASN A 120 8.30 -2.44 -6.79
C ASN A 120 7.16 -3.39 -7.23
N ALA A 121 7.39 -4.70 -7.25
CA ALA A 121 6.37 -5.70 -7.57
C ALA A 121 5.24 -5.68 -6.53
N SER A 122 5.59 -5.67 -5.25
CA SER A 122 4.64 -5.63 -4.15
C SER A 122 3.76 -4.37 -4.21
N VAL A 123 4.36 -3.21 -4.50
CA VAL A 123 3.65 -1.95 -4.69
C VAL A 123 2.73 -2.01 -5.92
N LEU A 124 3.20 -2.54 -7.05
CA LEU A 124 2.38 -2.67 -8.26
C LEU A 124 1.17 -3.58 -8.06
N ASN A 125 1.30 -4.65 -7.27
CA ASN A 125 0.18 -5.52 -6.91
C ASN A 125 -0.89 -4.74 -6.11
N ILE A 126 -0.47 -3.96 -5.11
CA ILE A 126 -1.38 -3.11 -4.32
C ILE A 126 -2.07 -2.07 -5.22
N LEU A 127 -1.33 -1.43 -6.12
CA LEU A 127 -1.90 -0.43 -7.03
C LEU A 127 -2.91 -1.04 -8.01
N LEU A 128 -2.68 -2.29 -8.46
CA LEU A 128 -3.62 -3.03 -9.30
C LEU A 128 -4.91 -3.35 -8.56
N GLU A 129 -4.82 -3.85 -7.33
CA GLU A 129 -5.97 -4.14 -6.46
C GLU A 129 -6.77 -2.85 -6.18
N ARG A 130 -6.07 -1.77 -5.83
CA ARG A 130 -6.67 -0.46 -5.59
C ARG A 130 -7.40 0.06 -6.82
N TYR A 131 -6.82 -0.12 -8.01
CA TYR A 131 -7.47 0.24 -9.26
C TYR A 131 -8.75 -0.57 -9.51
N SER A 132 -8.73 -1.88 -9.29
CA SER A 132 -9.93 -2.72 -9.45
C SER A 132 -11.03 -2.33 -8.48
N ASP A 133 -10.71 -2.08 -7.21
CA ASP A 133 -11.66 -1.70 -6.17
C ASP A 133 -12.32 -0.36 -6.49
N CYS A 134 -11.50 0.65 -6.80
CA CYS A 134 -12.01 1.97 -7.16
C CYS A 134 -12.91 1.91 -8.40
N ARG A 135 -12.55 1.07 -9.38
CA ARG A 135 -13.36 0.87 -10.58
C ARG A 135 -14.67 0.13 -10.27
N ALA A 136 -14.65 -0.90 -9.44
CA ALA A 136 -15.82 -1.68 -9.05
C ALA A 136 -16.81 -0.82 -8.25
N LEU A 137 -16.32 -0.07 -7.26
CA LEU A 137 -17.13 0.84 -6.43
C LEU A 137 -17.81 1.91 -7.30
N ARG A 138 -17.07 2.54 -8.21
CA ARG A 138 -17.66 3.57 -9.08
C ARG A 138 -18.72 3.01 -10.02
N ARG A 139 -18.53 1.80 -10.55
CA ARG A 139 -19.55 1.11 -11.34
C ARG A 139 -20.80 0.81 -10.52
N ALA A 140 -20.64 0.32 -9.29
CA ALA A 140 -21.76 0.06 -8.39
C ALA A 140 -22.55 1.34 -8.06
N CYS A 141 -21.87 2.49 -7.99
CA CYS A 141 -22.50 3.80 -7.76
C CYS A 141 -22.99 4.51 -9.04
N GLY A 142 -22.97 3.87 -10.22
CA GLY A 142 -23.41 4.48 -11.49
C GLY A 142 -22.49 5.61 -12.00
N GLY A 143 -21.28 5.72 -11.47
CA GLY A 143 -20.31 6.77 -11.79
C GLY A 143 -19.35 6.41 -12.93
N THR A 144 -18.62 7.42 -13.41
CA THR A 144 -17.60 7.24 -14.46
C THR A 144 -16.22 6.89 -13.88
N VAL A 145 -15.35 6.29 -14.70
CA VAL A 145 -13.98 5.91 -14.33
C VAL A 145 -13.02 7.12 -14.24
N ARG A 146 -13.54 8.35 -14.45
CA ARG A 146 -12.75 9.58 -14.54
C ARG A 146 -12.14 9.96 -13.18
N GLY A 147 -10.82 9.82 -13.04
CA GLY A 147 -10.09 10.10 -11.81
C GLY A 147 -9.86 8.90 -10.90
N VAL A 148 -10.07 7.67 -11.38
CA VAL A 148 -9.55 6.47 -10.69
C VAL A 148 -8.03 6.47 -10.69
N TRP A 149 -7.41 6.93 -11.78
CA TRP A 149 -5.95 7.00 -11.90
C TRP A 149 -5.31 8.02 -10.96
N ASP A 150 -6.02 9.09 -10.61
CA ASP A 150 -5.53 10.09 -9.66
C ASP A 150 -5.42 9.48 -8.26
N VAL A 151 -6.44 8.71 -7.84
CA VAL A 151 -6.42 7.97 -6.56
C VAL A 151 -5.30 6.93 -6.53
N VAL A 152 -5.06 6.24 -7.65
CA VAL A 152 -3.95 5.27 -7.75
C VAL A 152 -2.60 5.97 -7.69
N ALA A 153 -2.46 7.13 -8.32
CA ALA A 153 -1.22 7.91 -8.25
C ALA A 153 -0.96 8.42 -6.84
N GLU A 154 -1.98 8.94 -6.15
CA GLU A 154 -1.90 9.35 -4.73
C GLU A 154 -1.46 8.19 -3.84
N THR A 155 -2.08 7.01 -4.00
CA THR A 155 -1.69 5.79 -3.27
C THR A 155 -0.22 5.42 -3.57
N SER A 156 0.26 5.62 -4.80
CA SER A 156 1.66 5.35 -5.13
C SER A 156 2.61 6.33 -4.45
N GLU A 157 2.25 7.60 -4.29
CA GLU A 157 3.12 8.56 -3.60
C GLU A 157 3.19 8.25 -2.09
N GLU A 158 2.06 7.89 -1.47
CA GLU A 158 2.03 7.42 -0.07
C GLU A 158 2.94 6.20 0.15
N LEU A 159 2.93 5.25 -0.80
CA LEU A 159 3.79 4.06 -0.74
C LEU A 159 5.27 4.40 -1.03
N ARG A 160 5.55 5.47 -1.79
CA ARG A 160 6.92 5.93 -2.04
C ARG A 160 7.55 6.50 -0.77
N ASP A 161 6.83 7.37 -0.05
CA ASP A 161 7.33 7.97 1.19
C ASP A 161 7.63 6.90 2.26
N ARG A 162 6.90 5.79 2.20
CA ARG A 162 6.99 4.73 3.20
C ARG A 162 8.02 3.63 2.89
N TYR A 163 8.14 3.22 1.62
CA TYR A 163 8.96 2.07 1.23
C TYR A 163 10.10 2.44 0.27
N GLY A 164 10.18 3.70 -0.18
CA GLY A 164 11.28 4.17 -1.04
C GLY A 164 11.30 3.54 -2.44
N HIS A 165 10.14 3.12 -2.97
CA HIS A 165 10.08 2.45 -4.27
C HIS A 165 10.45 3.37 -5.45
N THR A 166 10.89 2.79 -6.57
CA THR A 166 11.42 3.55 -7.73
C THR A 166 10.41 3.74 -8.88
N LEU A 167 9.11 3.49 -8.63
CA LEU A 167 8.05 3.69 -9.63
C LEU A 167 7.88 5.15 -10.08
N PRO A 168 7.47 5.41 -11.34
CA PRO A 168 7.35 6.77 -11.88
C PRO A 168 6.30 7.64 -11.17
N THR A 169 6.64 8.90 -10.89
CA THR A 169 5.75 9.92 -10.32
C THR A 169 4.67 10.40 -11.32
N ASN A 170 5.00 10.40 -12.61
CA ASN A 170 4.07 10.86 -13.63
C ASN A 170 2.96 9.82 -13.86
N VAL A 171 1.70 10.21 -13.68
CA VAL A 171 0.50 9.36 -13.82
C VAL A 171 0.46 8.60 -15.15
N ALA A 172 0.84 9.22 -16.27
CA ALA A 172 0.84 8.56 -17.58
C ALA A 172 1.91 7.45 -17.65
N ARG A 173 3.11 7.71 -17.11
CA ARG A 173 4.20 6.73 -17.03
C ARG A 173 3.89 5.62 -16.03
N LEU A 174 3.28 5.95 -14.90
CA LEU A 174 2.83 4.99 -13.90
C LEU A 174 1.77 4.06 -14.50
N ARG A 175 0.79 4.62 -15.21
CA ARG A 175 -0.23 3.85 -15.94
C ARG A 175 0.39 2.92 -16.98
N GLU A 176 1.34 3.41 -17.78
CA GLU A 176 2.07 2.58 -18.74
C GLU A 176 2.80 1.43 -18.03
N ARG A 177 3.46 1.73 -16.91
CA ARG A 177 4.19 0.76 -16.09
C ARG A 177 3.28 -0.33 -15.54
N ILE A 178 2.14 0.06 -14.96
CA ILE A 178 1.12 -0.86 -14.43
C ILE A 178 0.55 -1.75 -15.56
N ASN A 179 0.25 -1.18 -16.73
CA ASN A 179 -0.26 -1.95 -17.87
C ASN A 179 0.77 -2.96 -18.38
N ARG A 180 2.04 -2.58 -18.44
CA ARG A 180 3.13 -3.48 -18.83
C ARG A 180 3.30 -4.61 -17.83
N TYR A 181 3.26 -4.29 -16.54
CA TYR A 181 3.31 -5.28 -15.47
C TYR A 181 2.13 -6.25 -15.51
N LYS A 182 0.93 -5.77 -15.82
CA LYS A 182 -0.24 -6.63 -16.01
C LYS A 182 -0.08 -7.61 -17.19
N LYS A 183 0.66 -7.24 -18.23
CA LYS A 183 0.87 -8.07 -19.42
C LYS A 183 2.02 -9.05 -19.25
N ASP A 184 3.18 -8.55 -18.81
CA ASP A 184 4.44 -9.30 -18.82
C ASP A 184 4.88 -9.75 -17.40
N GLY A 185 4.11 -9.42 -16.36
CA GLY A 185 4.37 -9.82 -14.97
C GLY A 185 5.69 -9.27 -14.42
N TYR A 186 6.36 -10.08 -13.58
CA TYR A 186 7.64 -9.73 -12.95
C TYR A 186 8.75 -9.41 -13.96
N MET A 187 8.72 -10.01 -15.15
CA MET A 187 9.71 -9.72 -16.21
C MET A 187 9.69 -8.27 -16.65
N SER A 188 8.54 -7.60 -16.58
CA SER A 188 8.44 -6.18 -16.94
C SER A 188 9.30 -5.27 -16.05
N LEU A 189 9.61 -5.71 -14.82
CA LEU A 189 10.38 -4.93 -13.85
C LEU A 189 11.87 -4.96 -14.14
N ILE A 190 12.36 -6.02 -14.79
CA ILE A 190 13.77 -6.17 -15.14
C ILE A 190 14.13 -5.12 -16.19
N SER A 191 15.09 -4.26 -15.83
CA SER A 191 15.63 -3.27 -16.76
C SER A 191 16.30 -3.97 -17.94
N GLY A 192 16.01 -3.54 -19.18
CA GLY A 192 16.68 -4.05 -20.39
C GLY A 192 18.19 -3.76 -20.45
N LYS A 193 18.73 -3.01 -19.48
CA LYS A 193 20.18 -2.85 -19.28
C LYS A 193 20.81 -4.07 -18.60
N VAL A 194 20.03 -4.86 -17.87
CA VAL A 194 20.47 -6.11 -17.24
C VAL A 194 20.72 -7.13 -18.36
N GLY A 195 21.97 -7.58 -18.46
CA GLY A 195 22.42 -8.52 -19.50
C GLY A 195 22.72 -7.92 -20.87
N ASN A 196 22.84 -6.59 -20.97
CA ASN A 196 23.25 -5.97 -22.23
C ASN A 196 24.75 -6.19 -22.48
N ARG A 197 25.08 -6.97 -23.52
CA ARG A 197 26.47 -7.22 -23.97
C ARG A 197 27.22 -5.94 -24.38
N SER A 198 26.51 -4.90 -24.83
CA SER A 198 27.14 -3.65 -25.29
C SER A 198 27.74 -2.79 -24.17
N ALA A 199 27.42 -3.07 -22.89
CA ALA A 199 28.00 -2.35 -21.75
C ALA A 199 29.36 -2.93 -21.28
N ALA A 200 29.78 -4.08 -21.84
CA ALA A 200 30.94 -4.82 -21.35
C ALA A 200 32.27 -4.51 -22.07
N VAL A 201 32.34 -3.51 -22.96
CA VAL A 201 33.61 -3.10 -23.57
C VAL A 201 33.71 -1.57 -23.62
N ILE A 202 34.11 -0.98 -22.50
CA ILE A 202 34.98 0.20 -22.54
C ILE A 202 36.30 -0.27 -21.94
N ASP A 203 36.99 -1.11 -22.73
CA ASP A 203 38.40 -1.40 -22.50
C ASP A 203 39.22 -0.10 -22.73
N GLY A 204 40.36 -0.01 -22.04
CA GLY A 204 41.02 1.20 -21.57
C GLY A 204 41.43 2.26 -22.61
N ASP A 205 41.29 1.99 -23.91
CA ASP A 205 41.69 2.92 -24.97
C ASP A 205 40.57 3.86 -25.44
N ALA A 206 39.28 3.49 -25.30
CA ALA A 206 38.17 4.36 -25.72
C ALA A 206 37.94 5.56 -24.77
N ALA A 207 38.41 5.49 -23.52
CA ALA A 207 38.34 6.59 -22.55
C ALA A 207 39.27 7.76 -22.92
N ARG A 208 40.38 7.51 -23.65
CA ARG A 208 41.32 8.57 -24.06
C ARG A 208 40.75 9.47 -25.17
N CYS A 209 39.86 8.95 -26.02
CA CYS A 209 39.27 9.74 -27.11
C CYS A 209 38.22 10.76 -26.64
N ILE A 210 37.60 10.55 -25.47
CA ILE A 210 36.62 11.51 -24.91
C ILE A 210 37.32 12.72 -24.29
N ILE A 211 38.57 12.58 -23.82
CA ILE A 211 39.35 13.68 -23.25
C ILE A 211 40.01 14.56 -24.34
N ALA A 212 40.17 14.05 -25.57
CA ALA A 212 40.82 14.77 -26.67
C ALA A 212 39.89 15.71 -27.49
N LEU A 213 38.63 15.88 -27.10
CA LEU A 213 37.67 16.78 -27.76
C LEU A 213 37.32 18.02 -26.92
N LYS A 214 38.20 18.43 -26.01
CA LYS A 214 38.03 19.66 -25.22
C LYS A 214 38.97 20.76 -25.69
#